data_AF-A0AAU6AIU9-F1
#
_entry.id   AF-A0AAU6AIU9-F1
#
_cell.length_a   1.000
_cell.length_b   1.000
_cell.length_c   1.000
_cell.angle_alpha   90.00
_cell.angle_beta   90.00
_cell.angle_gamma   90.00
#
_symmetry.space_group_name_H-M   'P 1'
#
loop_
_entity.id
_entity.type
_entity.pdbx_description
1 polymer ?
#
loop_
_entity_poly.entity_id
_entity_poly.type
_entity_poly.pdbx_seq_one_letter_code
_entity_poly.pdbx_strand_id
1 'polypeptide(L)'
;MPTTAMIWELARWSPSAANGQPLRVLFVRTREGKERLVRHLDEGNRAKTLSAPAVAVLAYDLDFHEQMPTVFPARGDLLRAAFAVQIDARESIAAYNSALQTGVLLLAVRASGFAAGPMAGFDKAGVDEEFFAGTSWRSHLVVNIGHPGADPWFPRLPRVPVEDALAWA
;
A
#
# COMPACT_ATOMS: atom_id res chain seq x y z
N MET A 1 20.55 -4.50 8.08
CA MET A 1 19.45 -3.65 7.57
C MET A 1 18.37 -4.57 7.05
N PRO A 2 17.12 -4.49 7.52
CA PRO A 2 16.04 -5.31 6.99
C PRO A 2 15.86 -5.04 5.50
N THR A 3 15.68 -6.09 4.70
CA THR A 3 15.44 -5.96 3.26
C THR A 3 13.97 -5.62 3.00
N THR A 4 13.66 -5.10 1.82
CA THR A 4 12.26 -4.93 1.36
C THR A 4 11.50 -6.26 1.40
N ALA A 5 12.18 -7.39 1.17
CA ALA A 5 11.62 -8.73 1.31
C ALA A 5 11.20 -9.05 2.75
N MET A 6 12.00 -8.67 3.77
CA MET A 6 11.62 -8.90 5.18
C MET A 6 10.35 -8.12 5.56
N ILE A 7 10.21 -6.88 5.10
CA ILE A 7 9.00 -6.08 5.32
C ILE A 7 7.79 -6.79 4.70
N TRP A 8 7.93 -7.33 3.49
CA TRP A 8 6.86 -8.08 2.82
C TRP A 8 6.53 -9.41 3.53
N GLU A 9 7.53 -10.18 3.96
CA GLU A 9 7.32 -11.45 4.68
C GLU A 9 6.56 -11.27 5.99
N LEU A 10 6.68 -10.11 6.64
CA LEU A 10 5.86 -9.75 7.79
C LEU A 10 4.45 -9.33 7.36
N ALA A 11 4.34 -8.47 6.35
CA ALA A 11 3.07 -7.86 5.94
C ALA A 11 2.11 -8.81 5.21
N ARG A 12 2.64 -9.82 4.50
CA ARG A 12 1.85 -10.76 3.67
C ARG A 12 0.83 -11.57 4.47
N TRP A 13 1.00 -11.68 5.78
CA TRP A 13 0.09 -12.40 6.69
C TRP A 13 -1.15 -11.58 7.09
N SER A 14 -1.30 -10.36 6.57
CA SER A 14 -2.53 -9.59 6.75
C SER A 14 -3.75 -10.35 6.22
N PRO A 15 -4.88 -10.35 6.94
CA PRO A 15 -6.12 -10.93 6.42
C PRO A 15 -6.60 -10.17 5.19
N SER A 16 -7.35 -10.87 4.34
CA SER A 16 -8.15 -10.32 3.25
C SER A 16 -9.35 -11.22 2.99
N ALA A 17 -10.42 -10.67 2.45
CA ALA A 17 -11.61 -11.41 2.03
C ALA A 17 -11.21 -12.55 1.09
N ALA A 18 -11.69 -13.75 1.38
CA ALA A 18 -11.33 -14.98 0.67
C ALA A 18 -9.81 -15.20 0.52
N ASN A 19 -8.97 -14.64 1.39
CA ASN A 19 -7.51 -14.71 1.27
C ASN A 19 -6.95 -14.15 -0.06
N GLY A 20 -7.68 -13.25 -0.74
CA GLY A 20 -7.38 -12.81 -2.10
C GLY A 20 -6.09 -11.98 -2.27
N GLN A 21 -5.56 -11.42 -1.19
CA GLN A 21 -4.24 -10.75 -1.14
C GLN A 21 -3.98 -9.74 -2.30
N PRO A 22 -4.83 -8.72 -2.51
CA PRO A 22 -4.71 -7.78 -3.63
C PRO A 22 -3.57 -6.76 -3.50
N LEU A 23 -2.99 -6.55 -2.32
CA LEU A 23 -1.91 -5.56 -2.14
C LEU A 23 -0.69 -5.84 -3.03
N ARG A 24 -0.18 -4.78 -3.63
CA ARG A 24 1.06 -4.74 -4.42
C ARG A 24 1.92 -3.59 -3.96
N VAL A 25 3.24 -3.76 -4.09
CA VAL A 25 4.22 -2.78 -3.60
C VAL A 25 5.31 -2.60 -4.64
N LEU A 26 5.47 -1.36 -5.11
CA LEU A 26 6.65 -0.94 -5.86
C LEU A 26 7.58 -0.17 -4.92
N PHE A 27 8.81 -0.66 -4.77
CA PHE A 27 9.85 0.08 -4.04
C PHE A 27 10.70 0.92 -4.99
N VAL A 28 10.71 2.23 -4.77
CA VAL A 28 11.50 3.22 -5.50
C VAL A 28 12.65 3.69 -4.61
N ARG A 29 13.89 3.46 -5.06
CA ARG A 29 15.12 3.76 -4.29
C ARG A 29 16.07 4.72 -5.01
N THR A 30 16.20 4.59 -6.33
CA THR A 30 17.18 5.37 -7.10
C THR A 30 16.78 6.84 -7.17
N ARG A 31 17.76 7.72 -7.41
CA ARG A 31 17.50 9.16 -7.57
C ARG A 31 16.54 9.39 -8.73
N GLU A 32 16.80 8.75 -9.85
CA GLU A 32 16.05 8.86 -11.10
C GLU A 32 14.59 8.39 -10.90
N GLY A 33 14.40 7.25 -10.21
CA GLY A 33 13.07 6.75 -9.90
C GLY A 33 12.28 7.71 -8.99
N LYS A 34 12.95 8.28 -7.98
CA LYS A 34 12.32 9.27 -7.09
C LYS A 34 12.00 10.57 -7.82
N GLU A 35 12.84 11.02 -8.74
CA GLU A 35 12.60 12.22 -9.56
C GLU A 35 11.42 12.07 -10.52
N ARG A 36 11.20 10.86 -11.05
CA ARG A 36 9.98 10.53 -11.81
C ARG A 36 8.75 10.58 -10.89
N LEU A 37 8.82 9.91 -9.74
CA LEU A 37 7.70 9.83 -8.80
C LEU A 37 7.24 11.20 -8.27
N VAL A 38 8.17 12.07 -7.88
CA VAL A 38 7.82 13.35 -7.21
C VAL A 38 7.13 14.36 -8.12
N ARG A 39 7.17 14.16 -9.45
CA ARG A 39 6.40 14.96 -10.41
C ARG A 39 4.89 14.78 -10.22
N HIS A 40 4.49 13.62 -9.72
CA HIS A 40 3.09 13.27 -9.45
C HIS A 40 2.68 13.51 -8.00
N LEU A 41 3.59 13.93 -7.11
CA LEU A 41 3.24 14.22 -5.72
C LEU A 41 2.84 15.68 -5.54
N ASP A 42 1.93 15.94 -4.59
CA ASP A 42 1.65 17.28 -4.10
C ASP A 42 2.95 17.95 -3.61
N GLU A 43 3.04 19.27 -3.78
CA GLU A 43 4.27 20.03 -3.51
C GLU A 43 4.88 19.74 -2.12
N GLY A 44 4.03 19.73 -1.08
CA GLY A 44 4.45 19.44 0.31
C GLY A 44 4.94 18.01 0.59
N ASN A 45 4.81 17.11 -0.39
CA ASN A 45 5.30 15.73 -0.29
C ASN A 45 6.66 15.52 -0.99
N ARG A 46 7.03 16.38 -1.94
CA ARG A 46 8.17 16.15 -2.84
C ARG A 46 9.51 16.08 -2.12
N ALA A 47 9.84 17.08 -1.30
CA ALA A 47 11.15 17.18 -0.65
C ALA A 47 11.43 15.99 0.29
N LYS A 48 10.44 15.62 1.11
CA LYS A 48 10.54 14.48 2.03
C LYS A 48 10.60 13.13 1.31
N THR A 49 10.03 13.02 0.12
CA THR A 49 10.16 11.82 -0.72
C THR A 49 11.53 11.73 -1.37
N LEU A 50 12.10 12.83 -1.87
CA LEU A 50 13.45 12.84 -2.43
C LEU A 50 14.51 12.45 -1.39
N SER A 51 14.35 12.91 -0.14
CA SER A 51 15.28 12.63 0.95
C SER A 51 15.15 11.22 1.53
N ALA A 52 13.99 10.56 1.39
CA ALA A 52 13.79 9.21 1.89
C ALA A 52 14.74 8.20 1.20
N PRO A 53 15.36 7.27 1.95
CA PRO A 53 16.22 6.24 1.38
C PRO A 53 15.44 5.26 0.50
N ALA A 54 14.18 4.99 0.83
CA ALA A 54 13.26 4.24 -0.02
C ALA A 54 11.85 4.83 0.06
N VAL A 55 11.09 4.64 -1.02
CA VAL A 55 9.68 5.02 -1.12
C VAL A 55 8.92 3.80 -1.61
N ALA A 56 7.82 3.45 -0.94
CA ALA A 56 6.91 2.43 -1.42
C ALA A 56 5.69 3.09 -2.07
N VAL A 57 5.39 2.73 -3.32
CA VAL A 57 4.11 3.00 -3.96
C VAL A 57 3.24 1.77 -3.75
N LEU A 58 2.20 1.92 -2.95
CA LEU A 58 1.24 0.86 -2.66
C LEU A 58 0.11 0.93 -3.66
N ALA A 59 -0.25 -0.24 -4.18
CA ALA A 59 -1.31 -0.42 -5.15
C ALA A 59 -2.18 -1.62 -4.79
N TYR A 60 -3.37 -1.68 -5.37
CA TYR A 60 -4.18 -2.87 -5.41
C TYR A 60 -4.20 -3.45 -6.82
N ASP A 61 -4.22 -4.77 -6.93
CA ASP A 61 -4.31 -5.49 -8.19
C ASP A 61 -5.77 -5.74 -8.55
N LEU A 62 -6.26 -5.16 -9.65
CA LEU A 62 -7.61 -5.41 -10.14
C LEU A 62 -7.82 -6.87 -10.57
N ASP A 63 -6.74 -7.56 -10.95
CA ASP A 63 -6.77 -8.95 -11.37
C ASP A 63 -6.30 -9.91 -10.26
N PHE A 64 -6.34 -9.50 -8.98
CA PHE A 64 -5.93 -10.35 -7.84
C PHE A 64 -6.53 -11.76 -7.86
N HIS A 65 -7.76 -11.88 -8.38
CA HIS A 65 -8.49 -13.15 -8.50
C HIS A 65 -7.76 -14.22 -9.34
N GLU A 66 -6.85 -13.84 -10.23
CA GLU A 66 -6.02 -14.78 -11.01
C GLU A 66 -5.11 -15.61 -10.10
N GLN A 67 -4.78 -15.11 -8.90
CA GLN A 67 -3.95 -15.82 -7.91
C GLN A 67 -4.75 -16.75 -7.00
N MET A 68 -6.08 -16.77 -7.09
CA MET A 68 -6.93 -17.60 -6.21
C MET A 68 -6.59 -19.10 -6.23
N PRO A 69 -6.22 -19.74 -7.35
CA PRO A 69 -5.72 -21.12 -7.36
C PRO A 69 -4.53 -21.35 -6.43
N THR A 70 -3.65 -20.36 -6.28
CA THR A 70 -2.48 -20.43 -5.41
C THR A 70 -2.82 -20.11 -3.96
N VAL A 71 -3.57 -19.03 -3.72
CA VAL A 71 -3.82 -18.52 -2.35
C VAL A 71 -5.01 -19.17 -1.66
N PHE A 72 -5.89 -19.85 -2.40
CA PHE A 72 -7.00 -20.63 -1.88
C PHE A 72 -7.16 -21.95 -2.65
N PRO A 73 -6.25 -22.93 -2.51
CA PRO A 73 -6.24 -24.14 -3.34
C PRO A 73 -7.56 -24.95 -3.32
N ALA A 74 -8.26 -24.97 -2.18
CA ALA A 74 -9.50 -25.73 -2.05
C ALA A 74 -10.69 -25.17 -2.87
N ARG A 75 -10.67 -23.89 -3.27
CA ARG A 75 -11.77 -23.22 -4.00
C ARG A 75 -11.28 -22.25 -5.08
N GLY A 76 -10.00 -22.33 -5.44
CA GLY A 76 -9.32 -21.27 -6.16
C GLY A 76 -9.87 -21.04 -7.56
N ASP A 77 -10.07 -22.11 -8.34
CA ASP A 77 -10.64 -22.02 -9.69
C ASP A 77 -12.08 -21.49 -9.68
N LEU A 78 -12.89 -21.95 -8.72
CA LEU A 78 -14.25 -21.45 -8.52
C LEU A 78 -14.25 -19.95 -8.24
N LEU A 79 -13.40 -19.49 -7.32
CA LEU A 79 -13.34 -18.08 -6.92
C LEU A 79 -12.73 -17.21 -8.01
N ARG A 80 -11.71 -17.70 -8.74
CA ARG A 80 -11.17 -17.04 -9.93
C ARG A 80 -12.28 -16.79 -10.95
N ALA A 81 -13.03 -17.82 -11.32
CA ALA A 81 -14.14 -17.68 -12.26
C ALA A 81 -15.25 -16.74 -11.74
N ALA A 82 -15.60 -16.82 -10.45
CA ALA A 82 -16.62 -15.99 -9.83
C ALA A 82 -16.25 -14.50 -9.83
N PHE A 83 -14.99 -14.15 -9.54
CA PHE A 83 -14.55 -12.76 -9.56
C PHE A 83 -14.36 -12.20 -10.98
N ALA A 84 -14.08 -13.05 -11.97
CA ALA A 84 -13.86 -12.61 -13.35
C ALA A 84 -15.08 -11.89 -13.96
N VAL A 85 -16.29 -12.22 -13.50
CA VAL A 85 -17.54 -11.62 -13.97
C VAL A 85 -18.08 -10.50 -13.07
N GLN A 86 -17.45 -10.25 -11.92
CA GLN A 86 -17.89 -9.28 -10.90
C GLN A 86 -17.07 -7.98 -10.96
N ILE A 87 -16.92 -7.38 -12.13
CA ILE A 87 -15.94 -6.31 -12.40
C ILE A 87 -16.01 -5.16 -11.38
N ASP A 88 -17.18 -4.55 -11.18
CA ASP A 88 -17.35 -3.40 -10.29
C ASP A 88 -17.12 -3.76 -8.81
N ALA A 89 -17.64 -4.92 -8.39
CA ALA A 89 -17.43 -5.42 -7.04
C ALA A 89 -15.96 -5.79 -6.80
N ARG A 90 -15.26 -6.31 -7.82
CA ARG A 90 -13.87 -6.74 -7.73
C ARG A 90 -12.93 -5.58 -7.40
N GLU A 91 -13.12 -4.42 -8.02
CA GLU A 91 -12.29 -3.24 -7.71
C GLU A 91 -12.50 -2.77 -6.26
N SER A 92 -13.75 -2.60 -5.83
CA SER A 92 -14.04 -2.18 -4.45
C SER A 92 -13.51 -3.17 -3.41
N ILE A 93 -13.61 -4.48 -3.69
CA ILE A 93 -13.02 -5.54 -2.88
C ILE A 93 -11.49 -5.41 -2.85
N ALA A 94 -10.84 -5.24 -4.00
CA ALA A 94 -9.39 -5.11 -4.08
C ALA A 94 -8.91 -3.90 -3.28
N ALA A 95 -9.51 -2.73 -3.51
CA ALA A 95 -9.17 -1.49 -2.83
C ALA A 95 -9.35 -1.58 -1.31
N TYR A 96 -10.50 -2.08 -0.83
CA TYR A 96 -10.78 -2.23 0.60
C TYR A 96 -9.78 -3.19 1.28
N ASN A 97 -9.56 -4.35 0.67
CA ASN A 97 -8.64 -5.35 1.24
C ASN A 97 -7.18 -4.86 1.21
N SER A 98 -6.75 -4.18 0.15
CA SER A 98 -5.41 -3.57 0.12
C SER A 98 -5.26 -2.45 1.14
N ALA A 99 -6.31 -1.69 1.45
CA ALA A 99 -6.28 -0.69 2.52
C ALA A 99 -6.08 -1.33 3.90
N LEU A 100 -6.75 -2.46 4.18
CA LEU A 100 -6.50 -3.24 5.41
C LEU A 100 -5.06 -3.77 5.46
N GLN A 101 -4.58 -4.38 4.38
CA GLN A 101 -3.22 -4.90 4.27
C GLN A 101 -2.16 -3.79 4.39
N THR A 102 -2.47 -2.58 3.94
CA THR A 102 -1.61 -1.41 4.08
C THR A 102 -1.37 -1.07 5.55
N GLY A 103 -2.38 -1.18 6.41
CA GLY A 103 -2.21 -0.98 7.85
C GLY A 103 -1.15 -1.93 8.44
N VAL A 104 -1.20 -3.20 8.07
CA VAL A 104 -0.22 -4.21 8.50
C VAL A 104 1.16 -3.93 7.89
N LEU A 105 1.25 -3.53 6.62
CA LEU A 105 2.53 -3.14 6.00
C LEU A 105 3.19 -1.96 6.73
N LEU A 106 2.43 -0.93 7.11
CA LEU A 106 2.95 0.20 7.87
C LEU A 106 3.49 -0.23 9.25
N LEU A 107 2.83 -1.19 9.91
CA LEU A 107 3.33 -1.79 11.14
C LEU A 107 4.58 -2.64 10.90
N ALA A 108 4.63 -3.41 9.81
CA ALA A 108 5.80 -4.21 9.44
C ALA A 108 7.05 -3.36 9.15
N VAL A 109 6.88 -2.23 8.46
CA VAL A 109 7.95 -1.23 8.26
C VAL A 109 8.48 -0.74 9.61
N ARG A 110 7.58 -0.39 10.54
CA ARG A 110 7.95 0.07 11.89
C ARG A 110 8.60 -1.00 12.75
N ALA A 111 8.07 -2.23 12.73
CA ALA A 111 8.64 -3.37 13.42
C ALA A 111 10.04 -3.73 12.89
N SER A 112 10.32 -3.40 11.63
CA SER A 112 11.64 -3.54 11.02
C SER A 112 12.62 -2.41 11.41
N GLY A 113 12.23 -1.47 12.27
CA GLY A 113 13.09 -0.39 12.77
C GLY A 113 13.11 0.87 11.89
N PHE A 114 12.20 0.99 10.92
CA PHE A 114 12.08 2.18 10.07
C PHE A 114 10.87 3.04 10.44
N ALA A 115 10.95 4.35 10.16
CA ALA A 115 9.77 5.19 10.12
C ALA A 115 9.01 4.98 8.80
N ALA A 116 7.69 5.11 8.88
CA ALA A 116 6.78 5.07 7.74
C ALA A 116 6.01 6.39 7.66
N GLY A 117 6.17 7.11 6.55
CA GLY A 117 5.48 8.37 6.24
C GLY A 117 4.46 8.20 5.12
N PRO A 118 3.22 7.78 5.41
CA PRO A 118 2.17 7.60 4.41
C PRO A 118 1.63 8.95 3.89
N MET A 119 1.36 9.01 2.58
CA MET A 119 0.90 10.20 1.87
C MET A 119 -0.13 9.80 0.82
N ALA A 120 -1.31 10.41 0.88
CA ALA A 120 -2.39 10.21 -0.10
C ALA A 120 -2.51 11.38 -1.10
N GLY A 121 -1.77 12.47 -0.88
CA GLY A 121 -1.73 13.65 -1.75
C GLY A 121 -0.79 13.46 -2.94
N PHE A 122 -1.31 12.86 -3.99
CA PHE A 122 -0.63 12.64 -5.27
C PHE A 122 -1.62 12.36 -6.40
N ASP A 123 -1.19 12.57 -7.64
CA ASP A 123 -1.88 12.19 -8.86
C ASP A 123 -1.77 10.67 -9.09
N LYS A 124 -2.81 9.94 -8.72
CA LYS A 124 -2.89 8.48 -8.88
C LYS A 124 -2.79 8.05 -10.34
N ALA A 125 -3.51 8.73 -11.24
CA ALA A 125 -3.54 8.37 -12.64
C ALA A 125 -2.16 8.55 -13.28
N GLY A 126 -1.48 9.65 -12.96
CA GLY A 126 -0.10 9.88 -13.41
C GLY A 126 0.90 8.85 -12.86
N VAL A 127 0.78 8.47 -11.59
CA VAL A 127 1.62 7.39 -11.02
C VAL A 127 1.34 6.05 -11.71
N ASP A 128 0.06 5.72 -11.94
CA ASP A 128 -0.34 4.47 -12.57
C ASP A 128 0.17 4.39 -14.01
N GLU A 129 0.08 5.48 -14.77
CA GLU A 129 0.64 5.56 -16.14
C GLU A 129 2.17 5.42 -16.13
N GLU A 130 2.87 6.13 -15.23
CA GLU A 130 4.33 6.17 -15.20
C GLU A 130 4.98 4.86 -14.72
N PHE A 131 4.32 4.15 -13.79
CA PHE A 131 4.92 3.01 -13.08
C PHE A 131 4.17 1.69 -13.26
N PHE A 132 2.90 1.72 -13.66
CA PHE A 132 2.03 0.54 -13.73
C PHE A 132 1.36 0.36 -15.10
N ALA A 133 1.78 1.11 -16.13
CA ALA A 133 1.33 0.90 -17.50
C ALA A 133 1.48 -0.57 -17.93
N GLY A 134 0.43 -1.11 -18.55
CA GLY A 134 0.37 -2.51 -18.97
C GLY A 134 0.07 -3.51 -17.84
N THR A 135 -0.21 -3.03 -16.62
CA THR A 135 -0.63 -3.87 -15.49
C THR A 135 -2.05 -3.55 -15.03
N SER A 136 -2.60 -4.45 -14.22
CA SER A 136 -3.87 -4.31 -13.51
C SER A 136 -3.77 -3.50 -12.22
N TRP A 137 -2.60 -2.94 -11.89
CA TRP A 137 -2.36 -2.31 -10.59
C TRP A 137 -2.86 -0.86 -10.58
N ARG A 138 -3.42 -0.45 -9.44
CA ARG A 138 -3.89 0.92 -9.20
C ARG A 138 -3.34 1.44 -7.89
N SER A 139 -2.63 2.56 -7.93
CA SER A 139 -2.01 3.15 -6.75
C SER A 139 -3.04 3.73 -5.79
N HIS A 140 -2.81 3.57 -4.48
CA HIS A 140 -3.67 4.18 -3.45
C HIS A 140 -2.90 4.89 -2.34
N LEU A 141 -1.61 4.62 -2.15
CA LEU A 141 -0.80 5.28 -1.12
C LEU A 141 0.68 5.32 -1.47
N VAL A 142 1.36 6.44 -1.20
CA VAL A 142 2.82 6.54 -1.25
C VAL A 142 3.37 6.59 0.17
N VAL A 143 4.43 5.83 0.47
CA VAL A 143 5.00 5.72 1.81
C VAL A 143 6.50 5.96 1.76
N ASN A 144 6.95 7.04 2.37
CA ASN A 144 8.38 7.25 2.61
C ASN A 144 8.85 6.30 3.71
N ILE A 145 9.96 5.60 3.48
CA ILE A 145 10.54 4.63 4.41
C ILE A 145 11.99 5.03 4.69
N GLY A 146 12.35 5.12 5.96
CA GLY A 146 13.73 5.41 6.36
C GLY A 146 13.88 5.77 7.82
N HIS A 147 14.98 6.46 8.13
CA HIS A 147 15.19 7.03 9.44
C HIS A 147 14.77 8.50 9.45
N PRO A 148 14.00 8.94 10.45
CA PRO A 148 13.69 10.33 10.65
C PRO A 148 14.98 11.17 10.81
N GLY A 149 14.98 12.40 10.29
CA GLY A 149 16.09 13.35 10.49
C GLY A 149 16.18 13.87 11.93
N ALA A 150 16.95 14.94 12.15
CA ALA A 150 16.89 15.68 13.41
C ALA A 150 15.56 16.45 13.48
N ASP A 151 14.89 16.39 14.64
CA ASP A 151 13.60 17.03 14.94
C ASP A 151 12.51 16.95 13.83
N PRO A 152 12.24 15.76 13.26
CA PRO A 152 11.36 15.59 12.09
C PRO A 152 9.88 15.47 12.47
N TRP A 153 9.54 15.79 13.72
CA TRP A 153 8.25 15.50 14.33
C TRP A 153 7.55 16.78 14.78
N PHE A 154 6.24 16.78 14.64
CA PHE A 154 5.37 17.71 15.36
C PHE A 154 4.88 17.03 16.65
N PRO A 155 4.39 17.81 17.63
CA PRO A 155 3.61 17.25 18.73
C PRO A 155 2.52 16.31 18.21
N ARG A 156 2.30 15.22 18.93
CA ARG A 156 1.29 14.23 18.54
C ARG A 156 -0.08 14.91 18.45
N LEU A 157 -0.70 14.84 17.27
CA LEU A 157 -2.05 15.38 17.06
C LEU A 157 -3.08 14.62 17.93
N PRO A 158 -4.23 15.25 18.26
CA PRO A 158 -5.31 14.60 19.01
C PRO A 158 -5.86 13.33 18.34
N ARG A 159 -6.59 12.51 19.11
CA ARG A 159 -7.35 11.35 18.61
C ARG A 159 -8.80 11.48 19.07
N VAL A 160 -9.72 10.94 18.27
CA VAL A 160 -11.14 10.83 18.63
C VAL A 160 -11.23 10.11 19.99
N PRO A 161 -11.98 10.65 20.97
CA PRO A 161 -12.09 10.07 22.29
C PRO A 161 -12.96 8.80 22.26
N VAL A 162 -12.95 8.03 23.34
CA VAL A 162 -13.54 6.69 23.38
C VAL A 162 -15.06 6.74 23.24
N GLU A 163 -15.68 7.71 23.91
CA GLU A 163 -17.12 7.97 23.94
C GLU A 163 -17.71 8.31 22.57
N ASP A 164 -16.90 8.90 21.67
CA ASP A 164 -17.32 9.24 20.31
C ASP A 164 -17.09 8.09 19.31
N ALA A 165 -16.25 7.11 19.67
CA ALA A 165 -15.80 6.07 18.75
C ALA A 165 -16.45 4.70 18.99
N LEU A 166 -16.88 4.39 20.22
CA LEU A 166 -17.37 3.07 20.61
C LEU A 166 -18.83 3.13 21.06
N ALA A 167 -19.65 2.21 20.55
CA ALA A 167 -21.04 2.02 20.98
C ALA A 167 -21.36 0.52 21.11
N TRP A 168 -22.17 0.17 22.10
CA TRP A 168 -22.82 -1.13 22.16
C TRP A 168 -24.10 -1.10 21.32
N ALA A 169 -24.41 -2.22 20.67
CA ALA A 169 -25.67 -2.42 19.95
C ALA A 169 -26.75 -2.95 20.88
#